data_AF-A0A6G3T223-F1
#
_entry.id   AF-A0A6G3T223-F1
#
_cell.length_a   1.000
_cell.length_b   1.000
_cell.length_c   1.000
_cell.angle_alpha   90.00
_cell.angle_beta   90.00
_cell.angle_gamma   90.00
#
_symmetry.space_group_name_H-M   'P 1'
#
loop_
_entity.id
_entity.type
_entity.pdbx_description
1 polymer ?
#
loop_
_entity_poly.entity_id
_entity_poly.type
_entity_poly.pdbx_seq_one_letter_code
_entity_poly.pdbx_strand_id
1 'polypeptide(L)'
;MTSPEMTVGDLIDLLSVRDRSAPVRLAMNPFFPMAHRIERVLASVEETGGAVVYLAEGRDEGSQLGHLPTEVAVALTWQGPVQAPQRRTRRRAGGN
;
A
#
# COMPACT_ATOMS: atom_id res chain seq x y z
N MET A 1 -7.78 23.08 1.52
CA MET A 1 -8.43 22.70 0.24
C MET A 1 -8.84 21.25 0.39
N THR A 2 -10.14 20.97 0.41
CA THR A 2 -10.64 19.59 0.30
C THR A 2 -10.32 19.11 -1.10
N SER A 3 -9.47 18.10 -1.22
CA SER A 3 -9.36 17.40 -2.50
C SER A 3 -10.68 16.67 -2.75
N PRO A 4 -11.22 16.69 -3.97
CA PRO A 4 -12.42 15.90 -4.28
C PRO A 4 -12.15 14.43 -3.92
N GLU A 5 -13.17 13.77 -3.38
CA GLU A 5 -13.11 12.36 -3.05
C GLU A 5 -12.94 11.53 -4.34
N MET A 6 -12.05 10.54 -4.30
CA MET A 6 -11.84 9.64 -5.43
C MET A 6 -13.11 8.83 -5.68
N THR A 7 -13.65 8.88 -6.90
CA THR A 7 -14.80 8.07 -7.28
C THR A 7 -14.39 6.66 -7.70
N VAL A 8 -15.36 5.76 -7.82
CA VAL A 8 -15.14 4.43 -8.40
C VAL A 8 -14.61 4.53 -9.84
N GLY A 9 -15.09 5.50 -10.62
CA GLY A 9 -14.62 5.75 -11.98
C GLY A 9 -13.14 6.13 -12.01
N ASP A 10 -12.74 7.09 -11.17
CA ASP A 10 -11.35 7.52 -11.06
C ASP A 10 -10.41 6.36 -10.67
N LEU A 11 -10.85 5.51 -9.73
CA LEU A 11 -10.11 4.32 -9.33
C LEU A 11 -9.96 3.33 -10.49
N ILE A 12 -11.04 3.06 -11.24
CA ILE A 12 -11.01 2.18 -12.40
C ILE A 12 -10.05 2.72 -13.46
N ASP A 13 -10.08 4.01 -13.75
CA ASP A 13 -9.20 4.63 -14.74
C ASP A 13 -7.73 4.49 -14.34
N LEU A 14 -7.41 4.75 -13.06
CA LEU A 14 -6.07 4.58 -12.52
C LEU A 14 -5.59 3.12 -12.56
N LEU A 15 -6.47 2.14 -12.32
CA LEU A 15 -6.10 0.71 -12.38
C LEU A 15 -6.04 0.18 -13.81
N SER A 16 -6.88 0.67 -14.71
CA SER A 16 -7.05 0.14 -16.08
C SER A 16 -5.80 0.29 -16.95
N VAL A 17 -4.93 1.24 -16.62
CA VAL A 17 -3.65 1.48 -17.31
C VAL A 17 -2.47 0.68 -16.73
N ARG A 18 -2.69 -0.19 -15.74
CA ARG A 18 -1.65 -1.04 -15.09
C ARG A 18 -1.78 -2.47 -15.61
N ASP A 19 -0.77 -3.30 -15.36
CA ASP A 19 -0.86 -4.73 -15.69
C ASP A 19 -2.06 -5.37 -14.96
N ARG A 20 -3.02 -5.90 -15.75
CA ARG A 20 -4.25 -6.50 -15.23
C ARG A 20 -4.02 -7.77 -14.42
N SER A 21 -2.85 -8.39 -14.54
CA SER A 21 -2.46 -9.56 -13.76
C SER A 21 -1.72 -9.20 -12.47
N ALA A 22 -1.36 -7.94 -12.26
CA ALA A 22 -0.65 -7.52 -11.06
C ALA A 22 -1.57 -7.57 -9.82
N PRO A 23 -1.06 -8.05 -8.67
CA PRO A 23 -1.84 -8.07 -7.43
C PRO A 23 -2.03 -6.64 -6.89
N VAL A 24 -3.26 -6.32 -6.50
CA VAL A 24 -3.60 -5.06 -5.81
C VAL A 24 -3.48 -5.26 -4.30
N ARG A 25 -2.81 -4.32 -3.62
CA ARG A 25 -2.63 -4.32 -2.15
C ARG A 25 -3.01 -2.96 -1.59
N LEU A 26 -3.60 -2.94 -0.40
CA LEU A 26 -3.86 -1.72 0.35
C LEU A 26 -2.59 -1.34 1.12
N ALA A 27 -2.05 -0.15 0.85
CA ALA A 27 -1.01 0.43 1.68
C ALA A 27 -1.67 1.17 2.85
N MET A 28 -1.19 0.95 4.08
CA MET A 28 -1.60 1.71 5.27
C MET A 28 -0.35 2.08 6.09
N ASN A 29 -0.39 3.17 6.86
CA ASN A 29 0.71 3.54 7.76
C ASN A 29 0.22 3.81 9.20
N PRO A 30 -0.31 2.78 9.90
CA PRO A 30 -0.54 2.87 11.33
C PRO A 30 0.81 2.67 12.04
N PHE A 31 1.47 3.76 12.43
CA PHE A 31 2.80 3.82 13.06
C PHE A 31 3.99 3.40 12.17
N PHE A 32 3.82 2.42 11.27
CA PHE A 32 4.80 2.00 10.27
C PHE A 32 4.15 1.67 8.92
N PRO A 33 4.82 1.88 7.78
CA PRO A 33 4.28 1.56 6.46
C PRO A 33 4.07 0.05 6.27
N MET A 34 2.83 -0.35 6.03
CA MET A 34 2.35 -1.73 5.95
C MET A 34 1.58 -1.99 4.66
N ALA A 35 1.69 -3.21 4.16
CA ALA A 35 0.90 -3.71 3.03
C ALA A 35 -0.15 -4.72 3.53
N HIS A 36 -1.39 -4.51 3.09
CA HIS A 36 -2.54 -5.33 3.47
C HIS A 36 -3.22 -5.92 2.24
N ARG A 37 -3.78 -7.12 2.39
CA ARG A 37 -4.55 -7.79 1.35
C ARG A 37 -5.97 -7.23 1.32
N ILE A 38 -6.41 -6.76 0.15
CA ILE A 38 -7.83 -6.47 -0.08
C ILE A 38 -8.51 -7.79 -0.41
N GLU A 39 -9.52 -8.17 0.38
CA GLU A 39 -10.25 -9.43 0.18
C GLU A 39 -11.63 -9.20 -0.43
N ARG A 40 -12.30 -8.12 -0.06
CA ARG A 40 -13.67 -7.84 -0.54
C ARG A 40 -13.84 -6.39 -0.93
N VAL A 41 -14.70 -6.18 -1.92
CA VAL A 41 -15.24 -4.87 -2.28
C VAL A 41 -16.73 -4.91 -1.97
N LEU A 42 -17.19 -3.99 -1.12
CA LEU A 42 -18.57 -3.95 -0.65
C LEU A 42 -19.19 -2.60 -1.02
N ALA A 43 -20.36 -2.60 -1.63
CA ALA A 43 -21.12 -1.38 -1.88
C ALA A 43 -22.07 -1.11 -0.72
N SER A 44 -22.27 0.17 -0.41
CA SER A 44 -23.25 0.66 0.56
C SER A 44 -23.79 2.02 0.13
N VAL A 45 -24.70 2.56 0.95
CA VAL A 45 -25.21 3.92 0.85
C VAL A 45 -24.95 4.60 2.20
N GLU A 46 -24.39 5.80 2.17
CA GLU A 46 -24.18 6.62 3.37
C GLU A 46 -25.50 7.23 3.86
N GLU A 47 -25.51 7.76 5.09
CA GLU A 47 -26.69 8.37 5.69
C GLU A 47 -27.25 9.55 4.88
N THR A 48 -26.38 10.23 4.14
CA THR A 48 -26.73 11.33 3.23
C THR A 48 -27.36 10.86 1.91
N GLY A 49 -27.41 9.54 1.67
CA GLY A 49 -27.91 8.93 0.44
C GLY A 49 -26.86 8.73 -0.65
N GLY A 50 -25.60 9.09 -0.41
CA GLY A 50 -24.49 8.89 -1.34
C GLY A 50 -24.08 7.43 -1.45
N ALA A 51 -23.84 6.92 -2.66
CA ALA A 51 -23.28 5.59 -2.84
C ALA A 51 -21.79 5.57 -2.47
N VAL A 52 -21.35 4.54 -1.75
CA VAL A 52 -19.96 4.37 -1.31
C VAL A 52 -19.51 2.92 -1.52
N VAL A 53 -18.22 2.73 -1.78
CA VAL A 53 -17.61 1.39 -1.83
C VAL A 53 -16.51 1.26 -0.79
N TYR A 54 -16.48 0.12 -0.11
CA TYR A 54 -15.47 -0.22 0.88
C TYR A 54 -14.54 -1.31 0.34
N LEU A 55 -13.23 -1.07 0.45
CA LEU A 55 -12.20 -2.08 0.25
C LEU A 55 -11.89 -2.71 1.61
N ALA A 56 -12.43 -3.89 1.85
CA ALA A 56 -12.29 -4.59 3.12
C ALA A 56 -11.05 -5.48 3.11
N GLU A 57 -10.25 -5.32 4.16
CA GLU A 57 -9.17 -6.25 4.51
C GLU A 57 -9.77 -7.64 4.86
N GLY A 58 -8.97 -8.69 4.64
CA GLY A 58 -9.31 -10.02 5.11
C GLY A 58 -9.32 -10.13 6.64
N ARG A 59 -9.93 -11.21 7.15
CA ARG A 59 -10.08 -11.43 8.61
C ARG A 59 -9.00 -12.33 9.20
N ASP A 60 -8.13 -12.88 8.38
CA ASP A 60 -7.10 -13.84 8.78
C ASP A 60 -5.78 -13.14 9.15
N GLU A 61 -4.96 -13.81 9.94
CA GLU A 61 -3.62 -13.34 10.33
C GLU A 61 -2.72 -13.05 9.11
N GLY A 62 -3.03 -13.64 7.94
CA GLY A 62 -2.36 -13.39 6.67
C GLY A 62 -2.80 -12.14 5.91
N SER A 63 -3.71 -11.34 6.47
CA SER A 63 -4.19 -10.12 5.80
C SER A 63 -3.19 -8.97 5.85
N GLN A 64 -2.39 -8.86 6.92
CA GLN A 64 -1.20 -8.03 6.94
C GLN A 64 -0.04 -8.80 6.30
N LEU A 65 0.33 -8.41 5.08
CA LEU A 65 1.33 -9.12 4.27
C LEU A 65 2.77 -8.74 4.63
N GLY A 66 2.96 -7.79 5.54
CA GLY A 66 4.27 -7.31 6.02
C GLY A 66 4.54 -5.84 5.72
N HIS A 67 5.80 -5.43 5.82
CA HIS A 67 6.22 -4.06 5.51
C HIS A 67 5.93 -3.71 4.05
N LEU A 68 5.43 -2.49 3.82
CA LEU A 68 5.26 -1.95 2.48
C LEU A 68 6.64 -1.79 1.81
N PRO A 69 6.79 -2.12 0.51
CA PRO A 69 8.02 -1.82 -0.21
C PRO A 69 8.37 -0.32 -0.14
N THR A 70 9.65 0.00 0.03
CA THR A 70 10.11 1.36 0.30
C THR A 70 9.73 2.34 -0.81
N GLU A 71 9.80 1.91 -2.07
CA GLU A 71 9.43 2.73 -3.23
C GLU A 71 7.96 3.17 -3.20
N VAL A 72 7.06 2.33 -2.69
CA VAL A 72 5.63 2.65 -2.54
C VAL A 72 5.42 3.61 -1.38
N ALA A 73 6.10 3.39 -0.26
CA ALA A 73 6.04 4.30 0.90
C ALA A 73 6.54 5.72 0.55
N VAL A 74 7.59 5.82 -0.29
CA VAL A 74 8.10 7.09 -0.80
C VAL A 74 7.12 7.75 -1.77
N ALA A 75 6.53 6.99 -2.71
CA ALA A 75 5.54 7.52 -3.65
C ALA A 75 4.29 8.07 -2.95
N LEU A 76 3.88 7.45 -1.84
CA LEU A 76 2.79 7.93 -0.96
C LEU A 76 3.21 9.05 -0.01
N THR A 77 4.47 9.50 -0.05
CA THR A 77 5.07 10.53 0.82
C THR A 77 5.10 10.18 2.31
N TRP A 78 4.93 8.90 2.65
CA TRP A 78 4.94 8.41 4.03
C TRP A 78 6.35 8.20 4.59
N GLN A 79 7.35 8.14 3.72
CA GLN A 79 8.75 8.06 4.08
C GLN A 79 9.59 8.89 3.11
N GLY A 80 10.69 9.48 3.58
CA GLY A 80 11.68 10.11 2.70
C GLY A 80 12.48 9.07 1.88
N PRO A 81 13.16 9.49 0.79
CA PRO A 81 14.07 8.62 0.06
C PRO A 81 15.14 8.07 1.00
N VAL A 82 15.24 6.75 1.13
CA VAL A 82 16.26 6.10 1.98
C VAL A 82 17.31 5.46 1.09
N GLN A 83 18.56 5.89 1.25
CA GLN A 83 19.71 5.21 0.66
C GLN A 83 20.03 3.96 1.50
N ALA A 84 20.17 2.80 0.86
CA ALA A 84 20.59 1.60 1.56
C ALA A 84 21.92 1.85 2.30
N PRO A 85 22.07 1.42 3.56
CA PRO A 85 23.32 1.59 4.30
C PRO A 85 24.47 0.96 3.51
N GLN A 86 25.61 1.67 3.40
CA GLN A 86 26.78 1.15 2.72
C GLN A 86 27.20 -0.17 3.38
N ARG A 87 27.10 -1.29 2.65
CA ARG A 87 27.54 -2.59 3.12
C ARG A 87 29.04 -2.54 3.37
N ARG A 88 29.42 -2.50 4.64
CA ARG A 88 30.83 -2.53 5.06
C ARG A 88 31.42 -3.88 4.66
N THR A 89 32.39 -3.88 3.76
CA THR A 89 33.09 -5.08 3.29
C THR A 89 33.67 -5.81 4.50
N ARG A 90 33.26 -7.08 4.72
CA ARG A 90 33.80 -7.89 5.81
C ARG A 90 35.29 -8.10 5.57
N ARG A 91 36.12 -7.45 6.37
CA ARG A 91 37.57 -7.68 6.39
C ARG A 91 37.77 -9.12 6.88
N ARG A 92 38.32 -10.00 6.04
CA ARG A 92 38.76 -11.33 6.50
C ARG A 92 39.84 -11.10 7.56
N ALA A 93 39.64 -11.63 8.77
CA ALA A 93 40.72 -11.75 9.73
C ALA A 93 41.73 -12.73 9.14
N GLY A 94 42.89 -12.23 8.70
CA GLY A 94 44.03 -13.06 8.36
C GLY A 94 44.54 -13.68 9.65
N GLY A 95 44.43 -15.00 9.77
CA GLY A 95 45.07 -15.76 10.84
C GLY A 95 46.57 -15.83 10.59
N ASN A 96 47.34 -15.65 11.66
CA ASN A 96 48.73 -16.08 11.79
C ASN A 96 48.85 -16.84 13.10
#